data_AF-A0A7J9XX17-F1
#
_entry.id   AF-A0A7J9XX17-F1
#
_cell.length_a   1.000
_cell.length_b   1.000
_cell.length_c   1.000
_cell.angle_alpha   90.00
_cell.angle_beta   90.00
_cell.angle_gamma   90.00
#
_symmetry.space_group_name_H-M   'P 1'
#
loop_
_entity.id
_entity.type
_entity.pdbx_description
1 polymer ?
#
loop_
_entity_poly.entity_id
_entity_poly.type
_entity_poly.pdbx_seq_one_letter_code
_entity_poly.pdbx_strand_id
1 'polypeptide(L)'
;MADLARLPADRGARGDDQPGGHDDRGGTGMNHRSKLVVVAVVVLIGVVAIASAIGGSGGVRGYLADTYARVSGSGDSVVYRSPRSPRTVYDDIRAATSPSDAIVEPDRYFLRYPDDIVAVTPRGGGSTIYLDDEERGYQRWFPVIVPIWGGPFRSPGGGFRGGGPGFGK
;
A
#
# COMPACT_ATOMS: atom_id res chain seq x y z
N MET A 1 -46.08 77.85 4.23
CA MET A 1 -44.97 76.96 4.60
C MET A 1 -45.49 75.55 4.39
N ALA A 2 -45.26 75.02 3.18
CA ALA A 2 -44.35 73.88 2.92
C ALA A 2 -44.87 72.61 3.62
N ASP A 3 -45.11 71.47 2.98
CA ASP A 3 -44.51 70.92 1.78
C ASP A 3 -45.39 69.75 1.28
N LEU A 4 -44.95 69.18 0.18
CA LEU A 4 -45.62 68.33 -0.78
C LEU A 4 -45.98 66.92 -0.27
N ALA A 5 -46.98 66.37 -0.97
CA ALA A 5 -47.03 64.99 -1.46
C ALA A 5 -47.13 63.82 -0.45
N ARG A 6 -48.29 63.15 -0.46
CA ARG A 6 -48.49 61.84 -1.13
C ARG A 6 -49.81 61.18 -0.68
N LEU A 7 -50.83 61.29 -1.53
CA LEU A 7 -51.73 60.18 -1.90
C LEU A 7 -51.00 59.37 -3.01
N PRO A 8 -51.40 58.13 -3.38
CA PRO A 8 -52.50 57.31 -2.87
C PRO A 8 -52.15 55.80 -2.72
N ALA A 9 -53.16 55.08 -2.25
CA ALA A 9 -53.60 53.76 -2.72
C ALA A 9 -52.72 52.52 -2.50
N ASP A 10 -53.45 51.46 -2.17
CA ASP A 10 -53.47 50.20 -2.90
C ASP A 10 -52.92 48.99 -2.16
N ARG A 11 -53.69 47.91 -2.34
CA ARG A 11 -53.47 46.50 -1.97
C ARG A 11 -53.48 46.16 -0.47
N GLY A 12 -54.48 45.46 0.05
CA GLY A 12 -55.45 44.61 -0.66
C GLY A 12 -54.78 43.48 -1.43
N ALA A 13 -53.87 42.74 -0.79
CA ALA A 13 -53.41 41.40 -1.17
C ALA A 13 -53.26 40.64 0.17
N ARG A 14 -53.85 39.48 0.49
CA ARG A 14 -54.16 38.29 -0.32
C ARG A 14 -53.15 38.11 -1.45
N GLY A 15 -51.99 37.66 -1.02
CA GLY A 15 -50.88 37.23 -1.83
C GLY A 15 -50.06 36.32 -0.96
N ASP A 16 -49.99 35.08 -1.41
CA ASP A 16 -49.14 34.02 -0.93
C ASP A 16 -47.67 34.45 -0.84
N ASP A 17 -46.92 33.72 -0.01
CA ASP A 17 -45.47 33.54 -0.10
C ASP A 17 -44.58 34.80 -0.14
N GLN A 18 -43.81 35.06 0.93
CA GLN A 18 -42.52 35.72 0.72
C GLN A 18 -41.37 35.19 1.59
N PRO A 19 -40.18 34.96 0.98
CA PRO A 19 -39.15 34.07 1.46
C PRO A 19 -37.97 34.82 2.09
N GLY A 20 -37.22 34.10 2.90
CA GLY A 20 -35.84 34.43 3.24
C GLY A 20 -35.01 33.18 3.07
N GLY A 21 -34.38 33.04 1.90
CA GLY A 21 -33.37 32.03 1.68
C GLY A 21 -32.22 32.19 2.67
N HIS A 22 -31.75 31.06 3.19
CA HIS A 22 -30.31 30.86 3.24
C HIS A 22 -30.01 29.65 2.35
N ASP A 23 -29.53 29.97 1.15
CA ASP A 23 -28.44 29.19 0.59
C ASP A 23 -27.28 29.25 1.59
N ASP A 24 -27.01 28.17 2.28
CA ASP A 24 -25.70 27.83 2.83
C ASP A 24 -25.69 26.28 2.87
N ARG A 25 -24.98 25.55 2.00
CA ARG A 25 -23.54 25.67 1.74
C ARG A 25 -22.74 26.02 3.00
N GLY A 26 -22.89 25.21 4.02
CA GLY A 26 -21.92 25.09 5.11
C GLY A 26 -22.20 23.80 5.86
N GLY A 27 -21.42 22.74 5.68
CA GLY A 27 -20.03 22.79 6.10
C GLY A 27 -19.97 22.71 7.62
N THR A 28 -19.79 21.49 8.11
CA THR A 28 -18.93 21.24 9.28
C THR A 28 -19.49 21.61 10.64
N GLY A 29 -20.08 20.62 11.31
CA GLY A 29 -20.21 20.61 12.77
C GLY A 29 -20.16 19.23 13.39
N MET A 30 -19.81 18.17 12.64
CA MET A 30 -19.56 16.87 13.24
C MET A 30 -18.19 16.89 13.88
N ASN A 31 -18.16 17.35 15.14
CA ASN A 31 -17.24 17.00 16.21
C ASN A 31 -15.94 16.39 15.70
N HIS A 32 -14.99 17.25 15.34
CA HIS A 32 -13.67 16.86 14.83
C HIS A 32 -12.96 15.86 15.73
N ARG A 33 -13.31 15.82 17.01
CA ARG A 33 -12.77 14.87 17.99
C ARG A 33 -13.17 13.42 17.69
N SER A 34 -14.36 13.18 17.13
CA SER A 34 -14.86 11.82 16.87
C SER A 34 -14.41 11.29 15.51
N LYS A 35 -14.18 12.18 14.53
CA LYS A 35 -13.58 11.79 13.23
C LYS A 35 -12.06 11.63 13.31
N LEU A 36 -11.41 12.31 14.26
CA LEU A 36 -9.97 12.12 14.52
C LEU A 36 -9.67 10.79 15.22
N VAL A 37 -10.57 10.21 16.01
CA VAL A 37 -10.29 8.95 16.71
C VAL A 37 -10.28 7.74 15.76
N VAL A 38 -11.11 7.72 14.73
CA VAL A 38 -11.09 6.63 13.72
C VAL A 38 -9.90 6.76 12.76
N VAL A 39 -9.39 7.96 12.54
CA VAL A 39 -8.17 8.20 11.75
C VAL A 39 -6.88 8.01 12.57
N ALA A 40 -6.93 8.23 13.90
CA ALA A 40 -5.76 8.10 14.77
C ALA A 40 -5.30 6.64 15.00
N VAL A 41 -6.18 5.64 14.87
CA VAL A 41 -5.76 4.21 14.93
C VAL A 41 -5.09 3.75 13.63
N VAL A 42 -5.36 4.41 12.50
CA VAL A 42 -4.71 4.10 11.21
C VAL A 42 -3.35 4.79 11.08
N VAL A 43 -3.16 5.94 11.73
CA VAL A 43 -1.91 6.71 11.63
C VAL A 43 -0.87 6.31 12.68
N LEU A 44 -1.25 5.72 13.82
CA LEU A 44 -0.27 5.26 14.82
C LEU A 44 0.41 3.91 14.50
N ILE A 45 -0.04 3.18 13.47
CA ILE A 45 0.60 1.93 13.01
C ILE A 45 1.56 2.20 11.83
N GLY A 46 1.53 3.42 11.26
CA GLY A 46 2.27 3.78 10.05
C GLY A 46 3.61 4.50 10.26
N VAL A 47 4.04 4.77 11.50
CA VAL A 47 5.22 5.61 11.79
C VAL A 47 6.20 4.93 12.76
N VAL A 48 6.55 3.66 12.49
CA VAL A 48 7.77 3.05 13.01
C VAL A 48 8.57 2.47 11.85
N ALA A 49 8.86 3.29 10.85
CA ALA A 49 9.62 2.88 9.66
C ALA A 49 10.84 3.77 9.40
N ILE A 50 11.40 4.38 10.45
CA ILE A 50 12.68 5.09 10.35
C ILE A 50 13.52 4.66 11.54
N ALA A 51 14.64 3.98 11.24
CA ALA A 51 15.69 3.48 12.14
C ALA A 51 15.59 2.02 12.64
N SER A 52 15.56 1.06 11.72
CA SER A 52 16.15 -0.28 11.94
C SER A 52 16.94 -0.75 10.72
N ALA A 53 17.64 0.16 10.04
CA ALA A 53 18.62 -0.18 9.00
C ALA A 53 20.02 -0.23 9.61
N ILE A 54 20.26 -1.15 10.54
CA ILE A 54 21.63 -1.50 10.95
C ILE A 54 21.67 -3.01 11.22
N GLY A 55 21.95 -3.78 10.16
CA GLY A 55 22.57 -5.12 10.27
C GLY A 55 22.04 -6.07 11.35
N GLY A 56 20.72 -6.13 11.57
CA GLY A 56 20.11 -7.13 12.43
C GLY A 56 20.29 -8.50 11.79
N SER A 57 20.81 -9.45 12.57
CA SER A 57 21.23 -10.81 12.22
C SER A 57 20.15 -11.76 11.65
N GLY A 58 19.09 -11.24 11.01
CA GLY A 58 17.92 -11.99 10.54
C GLY A 58 17.52 -11.77 9.08
N GLY A 59 18.29 -11.01 8.28
CA GLY A 59 18.04 -10.83 6.85
C GLY A 59 16.65 -10.27 6.52
N VAL A 60 16.08 -10.69 5.38
CA VAL A 60 14.73 -10.27 4.96
C VAL A 60 13.64 -10.69 5.94
N ARG A 61 13.79 -11.85 6.61
CA ARG A 61 12.83 -12.34 7.60
C ARG A 61 12.72 -11.40 8.79
N GLY A 62 13.86 -10.98 9.34
CA GLY A 62 13.92 -10.03 10.44
C GLY A 62 13.33 -8.68 10.06
N TYR A 63 13.77 -8.13 8.93
CA TYR A 63 13.24 -6.87 8.42
C TYR A 63 11.71 -6.88 8.24
N LEU A 64 11.15 -7.97 7.67
CA LEU A 64 9.70 -8.07 7.50
C LEU A 64 8.95 -8.20 8.83
N ALA A 65 9.52 -8.94 9.78
CA ALA A 65 8.94 -9.11 11.11
C ALA A 65 8.89 -7.80 11.90
N ASP A 66 9.90 -6.96 11.75
CA ASP A 66 10.00 -5.67 12.44
C ASP A 66 9.17 -4.57 11.76
N THR A 67 9.01 -4.64 10.44
CA THR A 67 8.44 -3.53 9.64
C THR A 67 6.95 -3.72 9.31
N TYR A 68 6.47 -4.95 9.18
CA TYR A 68 5.13 -5.22 8.65
C TYR A 68 4.24 -5.99 9.63
N ALA A 69 2.93 -5.75 9.52
CA ALA A 69 1.94 -6.42 10.37
C ALA A 69 1.78 -7.88 9.93
N ARG A 70 2.23 -8.83 10.76
CA ARG A 70 2.00 -10.26 10.54
C ARG A 70 0.51 -10.56 10.67
N VAL A 71 -0.04 -11.26 9.68
CA VAL A 71 -1.45 -11.67 9.68
C VAL A 71 -1.62 -13.18 9.86
N SER A 72 -0.65 -13.99 9.44
CA SER A 72 -0.69 -15.45 9.56
C SER A 72 0.70 -16.07 9.39
N GLY A 73 0.84 -17.33 9.78
CA GLY A 73 2.03 -18.15 9.51
C GLY A 73 3.16 -18.03 10.52
N SER A 74 4.07 -18.98 10.44
CA SER A 74 5.24 -19.17 11.32
C SER A 74 6.29 -20.03 10.61
N GLY A 75 7.55 -19.89 11.02
CA GLY A 75 8.65 -20.65 10.43
C GLY A 75 8.75 -20.40 8.92
N ASP A 76 8.68 -21.47 8.15
CA ASP A 76 8.89 -21.55 6.70
C ASP A 76 7.95 -20.69 5.85
N SER A 77 6.78 -20.31 6.36
CA SER A 77 5.83 -19.47 5.61
C SER A 77 5.12 -18.49 6.53
N VAL A 78 5.24 -17.21 6.21
CA VAL A 78 4.67 -16.09 6.96
C VAL A 78 3.98 -15.14 6.01
N VAL A 79 2.83 -14.63 6.42
CA VAL A 79 2.07 -13.64 5.68
C VAL A 79 2.02 -12.34 6.47
N TYR A 80 2.41 -11.26 5.81
CA TYR A 80 2.32 -9.89 6.33
C TYR A 80 1.35 -9.04 5.50
N ARG A 81 0.92 -7.92 6.07
CA ARG A 81 0.04 -6.96 5.42
C ARG A 81 0.60 -5.54 5.53
N SER A 82 0.34 -4.76 4.48
CA SER A 82 0.66 -3.34 4.43
C SER A 82 -0.51 -2.56 3.82
N PRO A 83 -0.81 -1.33 4.31
CA PRO A 83 -1.75 -0.44 3.64
C PRO A 83 -1.14 0.23 2.39
N ARG A 84 0.17 0.08 2.16
CA ARG A 84 0.87 0.66 1.02
C ARG A 84 0.69 -0.17 -0.25
N SER A 85 0.81 0.50 -1.40
CA SER A 85 0.74 -0.15 -2.71
C SER A 85 1.81 -1.26 -2.84
N PRO A 86 1.55 -2.34 -3.59
CA PRO A 86 2.51 -3.41 -3.79
C PRO A 86 3.87 -2.93 -4.29
N ARG A 87 3.89 -1.95 -5.21
CA ARG A 87 5.12 -1.37 -5.74
C ARG A 87 5.94 -0.66 -4.66
N THR A 88 5.28 0.16 -3.84
CA THR A 88 5.95 0.88 -2.75
C THR A 88 6.56 -0.08 -1.74
N VAL A 89 5.87 -1.18 -1.42
CA VAL A 89 6.37 -2.23 -0.52
C VAL A 89 7.54 -2.98 -1.13
N TYR A 90 7.45 -3.33 -2.42
CA TYR A 90 8.55 -3.96 -3.15
C TYR A 90 9.82 -3.10 -3.14
N ASP A 91 9.70 -1.81 -3.46
CA ASP A 91 10.84 -0.89 -3.50
C ASP A 91 11.48 -0.70 -2.10
N ASP A 92 10.65 -0.66 -1.06
CA ASP A 92 11.08 -0.56 0.35
C ASP A 92 11.87 -1.79 0.82
N ILE A 93 11.36 -2.99 0.55
CA ILE A 93 12.04 -4.24 0.90
C ILE A 93 13.39 -4.35 0.18
N ARG A 94 13.42 -4.00 -1.11
CA ARG A 94 14.64 -4.02 -1.94
C ARG A 94 15.68 -3.00 -1.48
N ALA A 95 15.24 -1.84 -0.99
CA ALA A 95 16.13 -0.83 -0.45
C ALA A 95 16.73 -1.23 0.91
N ALA A 96 15.97 -1.96 1.72
CA ALA A 96 16.41 -2.42 3.03
C ALA A 96 17.29 -3.68 2.97
N THR A 97 16.98 -4.60 2.05
CA THR A 97 17.67 -5.89 1.93
C THR A 97 17.91 -6.22 0.45
N SER A 98 19.16 -6.49 0.09
CA SER A 98 19.53 -6.77 -1.30
C SER A 98 19.06 -8.17 -1.73
N PRO A 99 18.12 -8.29 -2.68
CA PRO A 99 17.72 -9.58 -3.24
C PRO A 99 18.78 -10.11 -4.22
N SER A 100 18.83 -11.42 -4.39
CA SER A 100 19.64 -12.10 -5.42
C SER A 100 19.06 -11.91 -6.82
N ASP A 101 17.74 -11.92 -6.94
CA ASP A 101 17.02 -11.69 -8.20
C ASP A 101 15.61 -11.14 -7.90
N ALA A 102 14.96 -10.52 -8.88
CA ALA A 102 13.63 -9.95 -8.74
C ALA A 102 12.80 -10.11 -10.03
N ILE A 103 11.49 -10.30 -9.86
CA ILE A 103 10.51 -10.36 -10.96
C ILE A 103 9.47 -9.29 -10.70
N VAL A 104 9.16 -8.52 -11.75
CA VAL A 104 8.13 -7.47 -11.73
C VAL A 104 7.06 -7.83 -12.73
N GLU A 105 5.84 -8.01 -12.24
CA GLU A 105 4.64 -8.27 -13.05
C GLU A 105 3.63 -7.12 -12.86
N PRO A 106 2.59 -7.00 -13.71
CA PRO A 106 1.63 -5.90 -13.63
C PRO A 106 0.92 -5.77 -12.27
N ASP A 107 0.67 -6.89 -11.60
CA ASP A 107 -0.09 -6.96 -10.36
C ASP A 107 0.66 -7.64 -9.22
N ARG A 108 1.94 -7.97 -9.37
CA ARG A 108 2.68 -8.72 -8.35
C ARG A 108 4.18 -8.54 -8.50
N TYR A 109 4.90 -8.71 -7.41
CA TYR A 109 6.34 -8.51 -7.36
C TYR A 109 6.96 -9.67 -6.60
N PHE A 110 8.10 -10.17 -7.09
CA PHE A 110 8.82 -11.24 -6.44
C PHE A 110 10.27 -10.83 -6.19
N LEU A 111 10.80 -11.25 -5.04
CA LEU A 111 12.18 -11.05 -4.63
C LEU A 111 12.72 -12.40 -4.18
N ARG A 112 13.85 -12.82 -4.75
CA ARG A 112 14.57 -14.04 -4.35
C ARG A 112 15.72 -13.69 -3.45
N TYR A 113 15.85 -14.41 -2.36
CA TYR A 113 16.99 -14.43 -1.44
C TYR A 113 17.60 -15.84 -1.42
N PRO A 114 18.76 -16.06 -0.77
CA PRO A 114 19.38 -17.37 -0.72
C PRO A 114 18.47 -18.49 -0.20
N ASP A 115 17.70 -18.21 0.86
CA ASP A 115 16.85 -19.21 1.52
C ASP A 115 15.35 -18.87 1.45
N ASP A 116 15.00 -17.71 0.90
CA ASP A 116 13.66 -17.14 0.97
C ASP A 116 13.15 -16.61 -0.37
N ILE A 117 11.85 -16.70 -0.56
CA ILE A 117 11.11 -16.06 -1.65
C ILE A 117 10.07 -15.13 -1.04
N VAL A 118 10.14 -13.86 -1.42
CA VAL A 118 9.15 -12.85 -1.03
C VAL A 118 8.26 -12.52 -2.22
N ALA A 119 6.95 -12.64 -2.04
CA ALA A 119 5.95 -12.24 -3.04
C ALA A 119 5.05 -11.12 -2.48
N VAL A 120 4.97 -10.00 -3.19
CA VAL A 120 4.13 -8.85 -2.85
C VAL A 120 2.96 -8.78 -3.83
N THR A 121 1.74 -8.81 -3.29
CA THR A 121 0.49 -8.88 -4.08
C THR A 121 -0.52 -7.83 -3.59
N PRO A 122 -1.41 -7.33 -4.46
CA PRO A 122 -2.44 -6.37 -4.10
C PRO A 122 -3.49 -7.02 -3.22
N ARG A 123 -3.94 -6.27 -2.21
CA ARG A 123 -5.09 -6.65 -1.37
C ARG A 123 -5.83 -5.41 -0.90
N GLY A 124 -6.99 -5.14 -1.50
CA GLY A 124 -7.97 -4.15 -1.03
C GLY A 124 -7.36 -2.82 -0.59
N GLY A 125 -6.84 -2.03 -1.54
CA GLY A 125 -6.23 -0.73 -1.29
C GLY A 125 -4.79 -0.76 -0.73
N GLY A 126 -4.29 -1.93 -0.33
CA GLY A 126 -2.91 -2.14 0.11
C GLY A 126 -2.27 -3.37 -0.51
N SER A 127 -1.38 -4.02 0.23
CA SER A 127 -0.65 -5.20 -0.22
C SER A 127 -0.57 -6.30 0.84
N THR A 128 -0.39 -7.51 0.36
CA THR A 128 -0.06 -8.71 1.13
C THR A 128 1.31 -9.19 0.72
N ILE A 129 2.13 -9.48 1.71
CA ILE A 129 3.52 -9.92 1.53
C ILE A 129 3.58 -11.36 2.01
N TYR A 130 3.99 -12.26 1.14
CA TYR A 130 4.26 -13.64 1.47
C TYR A 130 5.77 -13.80 1.59
N LEU A 131 6.21 -14.29 2.73
CA LEU A 131 7.58 -14.71 2.99
C LEU A 131 7.53 -16.22 3.10
N ASP A 132 7.98 -16.90 2.05
CA ASP A 132 8.07 -18.34 1.99
C ASP A 132 9.56 -18.71 1.97
N ASP A 133 9.93 -19.86 2.53
CA ASP A 133 11.22 -20.48 2.22
C ASP A 133 11.30 -20.82 0.72
N GLU A 134 12.49 -21.16 0.24
CA GLU A 134 12.68 -21.44 -1.19
C GLU A 134 11.75 -22.57 -1.68
N GLU A 135 11.61 -23.66 -0.92
CA GLU A 135 10.78 -24.81 -1.30
C GLU A 135 9.29 -24.45 -1.43
N ARG A 136 8.69 -23.82 -0.41
CA ARG A 136 7.27 -23.43 -0.45
C ARG A 136 7.03 -22.30 -1.45
N GLY A 137 7.99 -21.39 -1.60
CA GLY A 137 7.94 -20.34 -2.60
C GLY A 137 7.85 -20.92 -4.01
N TYR A 138 8.70 -21.91 -4.33
CA TYR A 138 8.64 -22.64 -5.60
C TYR A 138 7.35 -23.42 -5.78
N GLN A 139 6.86 -24.12 -4.76
CA GLN A 139 5.60 -24.86 -4.84
C GLN A 139 4.41 -23.93 -5.11
N ARG A 140 4.38 -22.78 -4.44
CA ARG A 140 3.26 -21.85 -4.49
C ARG A 140 3.23 -21.00 -5.75
N TRP A 141 4.39 -20.50 -6.17
CA TRP A 141 4.51 -19.54 -7.27
C TRP A 141 5.01 -20.19 -8.57
N PHE A 142 5.04 -21.53 -8.60
CA PHE A 142 5.54 -22.36 -9.69
C PHE A 142 5.26 -21.79 -11.10
N PRO A 143 4.02 -21.42 -11.48
CA PRO A 143 3.72 -21.01 -12.84
C PRO A 143 4.41 -19.70 -13.26
N VAL A 144 4.76 -18.85 -12.29
CA VAL A 144 5.29 -17.51 -12.53
C VAL A 144 6.81 -17.47 -12.44
N ILE A 145 7.39 -18.13 -11.43
CA ILE A 145 8.82 -18.00 -11.15
C ILE A 145 9.70 -19.02 -11.89
N VAL A 146 9.18 -20.21 -12.20
CA VAL A 146 9.97 -21.26 -12.89
C VAL A 146 10.41 -20.86 -14.30
N PRO A 147 9.59 -20.19 -15.12
CA PRO A 147 10.04 -19.73 -16.44
C PRO A 147 11.22 -18.75 -16.38
N ILE A 148 11.38 -18.02 -15.26
CA ILE A 148 12.35 -16.93 -15.13
C ILE A 148 13.58 -17.32 -14.31
N TRP A 149 13.39 -18.03 -13.20
CA TRP A 149 14.46 -18.46 -12.29
C TRP A 149 14.87 -19.93 -12.48
N GLY A 150 14.16 -20.69 -13.29
CA GLY A 150 14.31 -22.14 -13.39
C GLY A 150 13.62 -22.89 -12.26
N GLY A 151 13.56 -24.22 -12.35
CA GLY A 151 12.94 -25.06 -11.32
C GLY A 151 13.83 -25.23 -10.08
N PRO A 152 13.26 -25.68 -8.94
CA PRO A 152 13.97 -25.84 -7.67
C PRO A 152 15.10 -26.88 -7.72
N PHE A 153 15.13 -27.73 -8.75
CA PHE A 153 16.16 -28.76 -8.97
C PHE A 153 17.41 -28.25 -9.72
N ARG A 154 17.51 -26.93 -10.02
CA ARG A 154 18.78 -26.32 -10.45
C ARG A 154 19.49 -25.80 -9.19
N SER A 155 20.54 -26.50 -8.78
CA SER A 155 21.26 -26.39 -7.50
C SER A 155 21.56 -24.96 -7.00
N PRO A 156 21.63 -24.75 -5.67
CA PRO A 156 22.00 -23.48 -5.03
C PRO A 156 23.49 -23.21 -5.23
N GLY A 157 23.83 -22.58 -6.35
CA GLY A 157 25.21 -22.22 -6.70
C GLY A 157 25.52 -22.42 -8.17
N GLY A 158 25.30 -21.39 -8.99
CA GLY A 158 25.74 -21.34 -10.38
C GLY A 158 24.61 -20.98 -11.34
N GLY A 159 24.68 -19.94 -12.16
CA GLY A 159 25.75 -19.01 -12.42
C GLY A 159 25.25 -17.91 -13.35
N PHE A 160 25.91 -16.76 -13.27
CA PHE A 160 26.07 -15.77 -14.34
C PHE A 160 24.80 -15.35 -15.10
N ARG A 161 24.05 -14.38 -14.54
CA ARG A 161 23.52 -13.28 -15.37
C ARG A 161 24.55 -12.16 -15.40
N GLY A 162 25.65 -12.44 -16.08
CA GLY A 162 26.67 -11.47 -16.47
C GLY A 162 27.07 -11.77 -17.91
N GLY A 163 26.75 -10.85 -18.82
CA GLY A 163 27.30 -10.80 -20.18
C GLY A 163 26.42 -11.41 -21.28
N GLY A 164 25.68 -10.58 -21.99
CA GLY A 164 25.64 -10.73 -23.45
C GLY A 164 26.93 -10.16 -24.06
N PRO A 165 27.14 -10.17 -25.39
CA PRO A 165 26.51 -10.94 -26.47
C PRO A 165 27.56 -11.80 -27.24
N GLY A 166 27.12 -12.80 -27.99
CA GLY A 166 28.04 -13.60 -28.81
C GLY A 166 27.36 -14.51 -29.81
N PHE A 167 26.78 -13.92 -30.86
CA PHE A 167 26.69 -14.61 -32.15
C PHE A 167 28.11 -14.83 -32.65
N GLY A 168 28.51 -16.07 -32.89
CA GLY A 168 29.85 -16.37 -33.37
C GLY A 168 30.05 -17.85 -33.69
N LYS A 169 29.82 -18.14 -34.98
CA LYS A 169 30.14 -19.32 -35.81
C LYS A 169 29.29 -20.57 -35.68
#